data_AF-A0A832RNA2-F1
#
_entry.id   AF-A0A832RNA2-F1
#
_cell.length_a   1.000
_cell.length_b   1.000
_cell.length_c   1.000
_cell.angle_alpha   90.00
_cell.angle_beta   90.00
_cell.angle_gamma   90.00
#
_symmetry.space_group_name_H-M   'P 1'
#
loop_
_entity.id
_entity.type
_entity.pdbx_description
1 polymer ?
#
loop_
_entity_poly.entity_id
_entity_poly.type
_entity_poly.pdbx_seq_one_letter_code
_entity_poly.pdbx_strand_id
1 'polypeptide(L)'
;MKSKTPIAIAIGVIIIGLAIFYTYSADTAKNRGKFFGDSLQAIQDELKQTQSEFYAKKTMVDQGAITKEEFAAFGKTHIEKMRQIVAKYDTLLPPESFVKSVSLLKTSTQKQIESDQYLIDWIVTNDTSNKIRSDDLLQESFENEMAGIASFRKAKDAAS
;
A
#
# COMPACT_ATOMS: atom_id res chain seq x y z
N MET A 1 35.77 0.16 12.74
CA MET A 1 34.52 0.90 12.51
C MET A 1 33.77 0.23 11.38
N LYS A 2 32.73 -0.56 11.68
CA LYS A 2 31.81 -1.14 10.69
C LYS A 2 30.41 -0.90 11.25
N SER A 3 29.66 -0.02 10.60
CA SER A 3 28.32 0.40 10.99
C SER A 3 27.38 -0.81 11.04
N LYS A 4 27.04 -1.24 12.26
CA LYS A 4 25.84 -2.05 12.49
C LYS A 4 24.69 -1.08 12.68
N THR A 5 24.14 -0.59 11.59
CA THR A 5 22.77 -0.09 11.62
C THR A 5 21.92 -1.30 11.33
N PRO A 6 21.27 -1.93 12.33
CA PRO A 6 20.07 -2.67 11.99
C PRO A 6 19.12 -1.59 11.47
N ILE A 7 18.93 -1.53 10.15
CA ILE A 7 17.66 -1.05 9.65
C ILE A 7 16.67 -2.14 10.08
N ALA A 8 16.34 -2.12 11.37
CA ALA A 8 15.09 -2.61 11.85
C ALA A 8 14.09 -1.69 11.17
N ILE A 9 13.69 -2.08 9.96
CA ILE A 9 12.38 -1.72 9.44
C ILE A 9 11.46 -2.31 10.52
N ALA A 10 11.15 -1.48 11.51
CA ALA A 10 9.99 -1.70 12.35
C ALA A 10 8.86 -1.65 11.34
N ILE A 11 8.45 -2.84 10.87
CA ILE A 11 7.34 -3.03 9.94
C ILE A 11 6.07 -2.68 10.73
N GLY A 12 5.91 -1.40 11.03
CA GLY A 12 4.62 -0.79 11.21
C GLY A 12 4.11 -0.53 9.81
N VAL A 13 2.91 -1.00 9.53
CA VAL A 13 2.15 -0.67 8.33
C VAL A 13 2.06 0.85 8.24
N ILE A 14 3.00 1.48 7.55
CA ILE A 14 2.95 2.91 7.27
C ILE A 14 2.14 3.03 5.99
N ILE A 15 0.82 2.92 6.15
CA ILE A 15 -0.12 3.46 5.17
C ILE A 15 -0.48 4.83 5.72
N ILE A 16 0.11 5.86 5.11
CA ILE A 16 -0.11 7.24 5.52
C ILE A 16 -1.48 7.61 5.00
N GLY A 17 -2.48 7.55 5.88
CA GLY A 17 -3.84 7.96 5.56
C GLY A 17 -3.85 9.34 4.90
N LEU A 18 -4.29 9.41 3.64
CA LEU A 18 -4.58 10.67 2.99
C LEU A 18 -5.77 11.30 3.72
N ALA A 19 -5.54 12.34 4.52
CA ALA A 19 -6.61 13.15 5.08
C ALA A 19 -7.20 14.03 3.97
N ILE A 20 -8.18 13.51 3.24
CA ILE A 20 -8.88 14.22 2.15
C ILE A 20 -10.05 15.00 2.75
N PHE A 21 -9.77 16.10 3.46
CA PHE A 21 -10.81 17.05 3.85
C PHE A 21 -11.11 18.00 2.70
N TYR A 22 -12.34 17.97 2.16
CA TYR A 22 -12.84 18.95 1.20
C TYR A 22 -14.06 19.68 1.78
N THR A 23 -13.99 21.00 1.90
CA THR A 23 -15.10 21.84 2.40
C THR A 23 -16.09 22.21 1.29
N TYR A 24 -17.35 22.41 1.69
CA TYR A 24 -18.60 22.25 0.94
C TYR A 24 -19.05 23.48 0.11
N SER A 25 -19.69 23.28 -1.06
CA SER A 25 -20.69 24.17 -1.74
C SER A 25 -21.10 23.60 -3.12
N ALA A 26 -22.39 23.63 -3.47
CA ALA A 26 -22.99 22.83 -4.54
C ALA A 26 -22.65 23.28 -5.98
N ASP A 27 -21.70 22.59 -6.64
CA ASP A 27 -21.41 22.73 -8.07
C ASP A 27 -21.02 21.37 -8.69
N THR A 28 -21.40 21.07 -9.95
CA THR A 28 -21.22 19.74 -10.59
C THR A 28 -19.74 19.31 -10.69
N ALA A 29 -18.81 20.25 -10.82
CA ALA A 29 -17.37 19.98 -10.76
C ALA A 29 -16.90 19.59 -9.34
N LYS A 30 -17.52 20.16 -8.30
CA LYS A 30 -17.18 19.88 -6.90
C LYS A 30 -17.66 18.50 -6.44
N ASN A 31 -18.82 18.05 -6.94
CA ASN A 31 -19.31 16.69 -6.69
C ASN A 31 -18.38 15.62 -7.26
N ARG A 32 -17.76 15.87 -8.43
CA ARG A 32 -16.76 14.96 -9.03
C ARG A 32 -15.46 14.92 -8.23
N GLY A 33 -14.95 16.08 -7.79
CA GLY A 33 -13.76 16.14 -6.94
C GLY A 33 -13.94 15.44 -5.59
N LYS A 34 -15.10 15.64 -4.95
CA LYS A 34 -15.46 14.94 -3.70
C LYS A 34 -15.58 13.43 -3.91
N PHE A 35 -16.30 12.98 -4.96
CA PHE A 35 -16.44 11.55 -5.26
C PHE A 35 -15.09 10.87 -5.52
N PHE A 36 -14.21 11.52 -6.29
CA PHE A 36 -12.84 11.06 -6.50
C PHE A 36 -12.07 10.94 -5.17
N GLY A 37 -12.12 11.99 -4.34
CA GLY A 37 -11.47 12.00 -3.04
C GLY A 37 -11.95 10.88 -2.12
N ASP A 38 -13.27 10.73 -1.95
CA ASP A 38 -13.88 9.69 -1.13
C ASP A 38 -13.51 8.28 -1.65
N SER A 39 -13.51 8.08 -2.97
CA SER A 39 -13.15 6.79 -3.59
C SER A 39 -11.67 6.45 -3.41
N LEU A 40 -10.79 7.44 -3.55
CA LEU A 40 -9.36 7.25 -3.31
C LEU A 40 -9.09 6.93 -1.84
N GLN A 41 -9.77 7.61 -0.92
CA GLN A 41 -9.67 7.31 0.51
C GLN A 41 -10.13 5.89 0.83
N ALA A 42 -11.27 5.46 0.28
CA ALA A 42 -11.77 4.09 0.47
C ALA A 42 -10.74 3.03 0.02
N ILE A 43 -10.05 3.26 -1.10
CA ILE A 43 -8.98 2.38 -1.58
C ILE A 43 -7.80 2.36 -0.59
N GLN A 44 -7.37 3.51 -0.05
CA GLN A 44 -6.28 3.57 0.93
C GLN A 44 -6.65 2.88 2.25
N ASP A 45 -7.89 3.05 2.72
CA ASP A 45 -8.36 2.43 3.96
C ASP A 45 -8.45 0.91 3.82
N GLU A 46 -8.93 0.41 2.69
CA GLU A 46 -8.97 -1.03 2.39
C GLU A 46 -7.57 -1.63 2.24
N LEU A 47 -6.65 -0.91 1.58
CA LEU A 47 -5.24 -1.28 1.51
C LEU A 47 -4.63 -1.39 2.91
N LYS A 48 -4.92 -0.41 3.78
CA LYS A 48 -4.48 -0.39 5.17
C LYS A 48 -4.95 -1.60 5.95
N GLN A 49 -6.23 -1.90 5.86
CA GLN A 49 -6.78 -3.04 6.54
C GLN A 49 -6.15 -4.34 6.03
N THR A 50 -6.09 -4.52 4.71
CA THR A 50 -5.57 -5.73 4.06
C THR A 50 -4.12 -6.01 4.44
N GLN A 51 -3.25 -4.99 4.39
CA GLN A 51 -1.86 -5.12 4.82
C GLN A 51 -1.73 -5.38 6.33
N SER A 52 -2.53 -4.70 7.15
CA SER A 52 -2.51 -4.91 8.61
C SER A 52 -2.87 -6.33 8.99
N GLU A 53 -3.86 -6.92 8.32
CA GLU A 53 -4.23 -8.33 8.50
C GLU A 53 -3.09 -9.28 8.10
N PHE A 54 -2.40 -9.01 7.00
CA PHE A 54 -1.28 -9.83 6.52
C PHE A 54 -0.09 -9.82 7.47
N TYR A 55 0.36 -8.65 7.92
CA TYR A 55 1.47 -8.57 8.87
C TYR A 55 1.11 -9.09 10.26
N ALA A 56 -0.15 -8.99 10.69
CA ALA A 56 -0.61 -9.67 11.90
C ALA A 56 -0.47 -11.20 11.76
N LYS A 57 -0.87 -11.78 10.60
CA LYS A 57 -0.67 -13.21 10.31
C LYS A 57 0.81 -13.58 10.24
N LYS A 58 1.66 -12.69 9.72
CA LYS A 58 3.11 -12.88 9.72
C LYS A 58 3.67 -12.99 11.14
N THR A 59 3.23 -12.12 12.05
CA THR A 59 3.60 -12.21 13.47
C THR A 59 3.11 -13.52 14.11
N MET A 60 1.91 -13.99 13.76
CA MET A 60 1.41 -15.28 14.28
C MET A 60 2.27 -16.46 13.83
N VAL A 61 2.77 -16.49 12.58
CA VAL A 61 3.66 -17.57 12.13
C VAL A 61 5.04 -17.47 12.78
N ASP A 62 5.59 -16.27 12.97
CA ASP A 62 6.86 -16.08 13.70
C ASP A 62 6.78 -16.59 15.15
N GLN A 63 5.61 -16.44 15.78
CA GLN A 63 5.34 -16.90 17.16
C GLN A 63 5.00 -18.39 17.24
N GLY A 64 4.90 -19.09 16.11
CA GLY A 64 4.46 -20.48 16.04
C GLY A 64 2.97 -20.68 16.37
N ALA A 65 2.17 -19.60 16.38
CA ALA A 65 0.73 -19.66 16.64
C ALA A 65 -0.07 -20.19 15.44
N ILE A 66 0.51 -20.10 14.23
CA ILE A 66 0.03 -20.78 13.01
C ILE A 66 1.22 -21.40 12.28
N THR A 67 0.95 -22.39 11.46
CA THR A 67 1.94 -23.06 10.59
C THR A 67 2.33 -22.19 9.39
N LYS A 68 3.46 -22.54 8.74
CA LYS A 68 3.89 -21.89 7.49
C LYS A 68 2.90 -22.15 6.36
N GLU A 69 2.29 -23.34 6.35
CA GLU A 69 1.29 -23.75 5.37
C GLU A 69 0.00 -22.93 5.52
N GLU A 70 -0.48 -22.73 6.75
CA GLU A 70 -1.62 -21.85 7.04
C GLU A 70 -1.34 -20.40 6.63
N PHE A 71 -0.14 -19.89 6.94
CA PHE A 71 0.27 -18.56 6.51
C PHE A 71 0.30 -18.44 4.98
N ALA A 72 0.86 -19.42 4.26
CA ALA A 72 0.93 -19.40 2.81
C ALA A 72 -0.47 -19.48 2.15
N ALA A 73 -1.38 -20.27 2.70
CA ALA A 73 -2.77 -20.34 2.23
C ALA A 73 -3.51 -19.02 2.44
N PHE A 74 -3.34 -18.38 3.60
CA PHE A 74 -3.84 -17.03 3.84
C PHE A 74 -3.21 -16.02 2.87
N GLY A 75 -1.90 -16.10 2.66
CA GLY A 75 -1.13 -15.24 1.75
C GLY A 75 -1.68 -15.23 0.33
N LYS A 76 -2.08 -16.38 -0.22
CA LYS A 76 -2.74 -16.44 -1.54
C LYS A 76 -4.02 -15.60 -1.59
N THR A 77 -4.82 -15.65 -0.53
CA THR A 77 -6.07 -14.87 -0.43
C THR A 77 -5.76 -13.38 -0.27
N HIS A 78 -4.74 -13.03 0.52
CA HIS A 78 -4.23 -11.67 0.66
C HIS A 78 -3.81 -11.06 -0.68
N ILE A 79 -3.00 -11.77 -1.46
CA ILE A 79 -2.55 -11.30 -2.78
C ILE A 79 -3.73 -11.06 -3.72
N GLU A 80 -4.77 -11.90 -3.68
CA GLU A 80 -5.96 -11.70 -4.50
C GLU A 80 -6.75 -10.45 -4.08
N LYS A 81 -6.94 -10.23 -2.77
CA LYS A 81 -7.55 -8.98 -2.26
C LYS A 81 -6.74 -7.76 -2.70
N MET A 82 -5.42 -7.80 -2.58
CA MET A 82 -4.55 -6.70 -3.00
C MET A 82 -4.66 -6.41 -4.51
N ARG A 83 -4.78 -7.43 -5.36
CA ARG A 83 -5.03 -7.24 -6.81
C ARG A 83 -6.37 -6.58 -7.07
N GLN A 84 -7.41 -6.92 -6.31
CA GLN A 84 -8.71 -6.26 -6.41
C GLN A 84 -8.62 -4.78 -6.00
N ILE A 85 -7.79 -4.44 -4.99
CA ILE A 85 -7.50 -3.05 -4.62
C ILE A 85 -6.78 -2.32 -5.76
N VAL A 86 -5.78 -2.94 -6.39
CA VAL A 86 -5.08 -2.37 -7.56
C VAL A 86 -6.07 -2.04 -8.68
N ALA A 87 -7.03 -2.94 -8.96
CA ALA A 87 -8.03 -2.73 -10.00
C ALA A 87 -8.94 -1.52 -9.72
N LYS A 88 -9.20 -1.19 -8.45
CA LYS A 88 -10.03 -0.01 -8.08
C LYS A 88 -9.39 1.30 -8.51
N TYR A 89 -8.06 1.41 -8.54
CA TYR A 89 -7.40 2.62 -9.03
C TYR A 89 -7.73 2.94 -10.50
N ASP A 90 -7.94 1.92 -11.33
CA ASP A 90 -8.29 2.10 -12.76
C ASP A 90 -9.70 2.66 -12.95
N THR A 91 -10.52 2.69 -11.89
CA THR A 91 -11.89 3.20 -11.90
C THR A 91 -12.03 4.63 -11.34
N LEU A 92 -10.96 5.20 -10.79
CA LEU A 92 -11.01 6.46 -10.01
C LEU A 92 -11.32 7.73 -10.83
N LEU A 93 -11.21 7.69 -12.16
CA LEU A 93 -11.42 8.84 -13.07
C LEU A 93 -10.87 10.17 -12.48
N PRO A 94 -9.58 10.25 -12.14
CA PRO A 94 -9.01 11.42 -11.46
C PRO A 94 -9.06 12.67 -12.34
N PRO A 95 -9.23 13.87 -11.75
CA PRO A 95 -8.93 15.11 -12.46
C PRO A 95 -7.47 15.13 -12.91
N GLU A 96 -7.17 15.85 -14.00
CA GLU A 96 -5.85 15.84 -14.66
C GLU A 96 -4.69 16.11 -13.69
N SER A 97 -4.85 17.07 -12.78
CA SER A 97 -3.84 17.42 -11.77
C SER A 97 -3.51 16.28 -10.79
N PHE A 98 -4.41 15.30 -10.62
CA PHE A 98 -4.25 14.17 -9.69
C PHE A 98 -3.80 12.87 -10.37
N VAL A 99 -3.77 12.78 -11.71
CA VAL A 99 -3.39 11.56 -12.46
C VAL A 99 -2.04 11.00 -11.99
N LYS A 100 -1.04 11.88 -11.81
CA LYS A 100 0.29 11.47 -11.34
C LYS A 100 0.24 10.86 -9.93
N SER A 101 -0.55 11.43 -9.03
CA SER A 101 -0.68 10.91 -7.66
C SER A 101 -1.32 9.52 -7.64
N VAL A 102 -2.39 9.32 -8.41
CA VAL A 102 -3.07 8.03 -8.53
C VAL A 102 -2.15 6.97 -9.12
N SER A 103 -1.40 7.31 -10.15
CA SER A 103 -0.43 6.40 -10.78
C SER A 103 0.68 5.94 -9.81
N LEU A 104 1.21 6.85 -9.00
CA LEU A 104 2.23 6.54 -7.99
C LEU A 104 1.67 5.67 -6.85
N LEU A 105 0.47 5.96 -6.36
CA LEU A 105 -0.20 5.15 -5.33
C LEU A 105 -0.53 3.73 -5.84
N LYS A 106 -0.97 3.61 -7.10
CA LYS A 106 -1.16 2.32 -7.75
C LYS A 106 0.15 1.54 -7.84
N THR A 107 1.23 2.18 -8.31
CA THR A 107 2.57 1.58 -8.38
C THR A 107 3.05 1.11 -7.01
N SER A 108 2.87 1.93 -5.97
CA SER A 108 3.16 1.54 -4.59
C SER A 108 2.43 0.25 -4.20
N THR A 109 1.12 0.19 -4.45
CA THR A 109 0.31 -1.00 -4.12
C THR A 109 0.78 -2.24 -4.88
N GLN A 110 1.18 -2.10 -6.15
CA GLN A 110 1.74 -3.21 -6.94
C GLN A 110 3.08 -3.70 -6.36
N LYS A 111 3.93 -2.79 -5.91
CA LYS A 111 5.20 -3.14 -5.27
C LYS A 111 5.02 -3.82 -3.92
N GLN A 112 4.01 -3.43 -3.14
CA GLN A 112 3.61 -4.16 -1.93
C GLN A 112 3.18 -5.60 -2.27
N ILE A 113 2.40 -5.81 -3.34
CA ILE A 113 2.02 -7.16 -3.80
C ILE A 113 3.25 -8.02 -4.13
N GLU A 114 4.20 -7.48 -4.90
CA GLU A 114 5.43 -8.19 -5.23
C GLU A 114 6.23 -8.52 -3.97
N SER A 115 6.39 -7.54 -3.07
CA SER A 115 7.05 -7.74 -1.77
C SER A 115 6.40 -8.87 -0.97
N ASP A 116 5.08 -8.88 -0.86
CA ASP A 116 4.35 -9.87 -0.05
C ASP A 116 4.47 -11.28 -0.64
N GLN A 117 4.53 -11.41 -1.96
CA GLN A 117 4.79 -12.70 -2.63
C GLN A 117 6.16 -13.24 -2.23
N TYR A 118 7.21 -12.42 -2.34
CA TYR A 118 8.55 -12.81 -1.92
C TYR A 118 8.65 -13.09 -0.42
N LEU A 119 7.89 -12.37 0.42
CA LEU A 119 7.83 -12.62 1.86
C LEU A 119 7.21 -13.99 2.16
N ILE A 120 6.11 -14.34 1.48
CA ILE A 120 5.48 -15.67 1.58
C ILE A 120 6.48 -16.76 1.18
N ASP A 121 7.16 -16.57 0.05
CA ASP A 121 8.13 -17.54 -0.45
C ASP A 121 9.29 -17.71 0.55
N TRP A 122 9.82 -16.62 1.10
CA TRP A 122 10.85 -16.69 2.15
C TRP A 122 10.37 -17.45 3.39
N ILE A 123 9.14 -17.21 3.86
CA ILE A 123 8.61 -17.90 5.05
C ILE A 123 8.51 -19.41 4.79
N VAL A 124 8.09 -19.81 3.59
CA VAL A 124 7.95 -21.23 3.23
C VAL A 124 9.31 -21.90 3.03
N THR A 125 10.22 -21.29 2.26
CA THR A 125 11.46 -21.94 1.81
C THR A 125 12.67 -21.66 2.70
N ASN A 126 12.61 -20.62 3.54
CA ASN A 126 13.75 -20.01 4.23
C ASN A 126 14.86 -19.47 3.29
N ASP A 127 14.58 -19.26 2.01
CA ASP A 127 15.53 -18.66 1.06
C ASP A 127 15.71 -17.16 1.35
N THR A 128 16.89 -16.79 1.83
CA THR A 128 17.20 -15.40 2.20
C THR A 128 17.22 -14.44 1.02
N SER A 129 17.39 -14.93 -0.21
CA SER A 129 17.31 -14.08 -1.42
C SER A 129 15.90 -13.51 -1.62
N ASN A 130 14.86 -14.32 -1.35
CA ASN A 130 13.47 -13.87 -1.37
C ASN A 130 13.22 -12.80 -0.31
N LYS A 131 13.81 -12.94 0.89
CA LYS A 131 13.68 -11.92 1.93
C LYS A 131 14.28 -10.58 1.50
N ILE A 132 15.52 -10.60 0.98
CA ILE A 132 16.18 -9.38 0.49
C ILE A 132 15.33 -8.71 -0.59
N ARG A 133 14.80 -9.52 -1.53
CA ARG A 133 13.96 -8.98 -2.60
C ARG A 133 12.65 -8.39 -2.09
N SER A 134 12.02 -9.02 -1.10
CA SER A 134 10.84 -8.49 -0.42
C SER A 134 11.14 -7.14 0.23
N ASP A 135 12.23 -7.05 1.00
CA ASP A 135 12.62 -5.82 1.69
C ASP A 135 12.90 -4.66 0.70
N ASP A 136 13.59 -4.94 -0.41
CA ASP A 136 13.86 -3.95 -1.48
C ASP A 136 12.56 -3.43 -2.13
N LEU A 137 11.65 -4.35 -2.48
CA LEU A 137 10.36 -4.00 -3.09
C LEU A 137 9.45 -3.22 -2.12
N LEU A 138 9.50 -3.54 -0.83
CA LEU A 138 8.80 -2.80 0.19
C LEU A 138 9.33 -1.36 0.28
N GLN A 139 10.66 -1.16 0.20
CA GLN A 139 11.25 0.17 0.12
C GLN A 139 10.80 0.93 -1.13
N GLU A 140 10.85 0.31 -2.32
CA GLU A 140 10.36 0.90 -3.56
C GLU A 140 8.88 1.32 -3.43
N SER A 141 8.06 0.49 -2.76
CA SER A 141 6.65 0.79 -2.53
C SER A 141 6.45 2.05 -1.69
N PHE A 142 7.26 2.23 -0.64
CA PHE A 142 7.21 3.39 0.23
C PHE A 142 7.65 4.67 -0.50
N GLU A 143 8.70 4.60 -1.30
CA GLU A 143 9.15 5.72 -2.13
C GLU A 143 8.04 6.17 -3.10
N ASN A 144 7.33 5.23 -3.72
CA ASN A 144 6.19 5.51 -4.58
C ASN A 144 5.00 6.11 -3.81
N GLU A 145 4.68 5.60 -2.62
CA GLU A 145 3.59 6.13 -1.79
C GLU A 145 3.88 7.58 -1.38
N MET A 146 5.09 7.84 -0.89
CA MET A 146 5.55 9.18 -0.52
C MET A 146 5.50 10.15 -1.69
N ALA A 147 5.96 9.73 -2.87
CA ALA A 147 5.88 10.54 -4.08
C ALA A 147 4.42 10.79 -4.51
N GLY A 148 3.55 9.78 -4.37
CA GLY A 148 2.11 9.88 -4.66
C GLY A 148 1.42 10.89 -3.75
N ILE A 149 1.68 10.81 -2.44
CA ILE A 149 1.16 11.73 -1.43
C ILE A 149 1.66 13.15 -1.68
N ALA A 150 2.96 13.33 -1.97
CA ALA A 150 3.52 14.63 -2.29
C ALA A 150 2.88 15.24 -3.54
N SER A 151 2.69 14.43 -4.59
CA SER A 151 2.00 14.84 -5.82
C SER A 151 0.53 15.21 -5.55
N PHE A 152 -0.17 14.45 -4.70
CA PHE A 152 -1.56 14.72 -4.33
C PHE A 152 -1.68 16.05 -3.59
N ARG A 153 -0.80 16.30 -2.61
CA ARG A 153 -0.78 17.56 -1.84
C ARG A 153 -0.53 18.75 -2.76
N LYS A 154 0.46 18.65 -3.65
CA LYS A 154 0.74 19.69 -4.64
C LYS A 154 -0.46 19.99 -5.55
N ALA A 155 -1.15 18.96 -6.02
CA ALA A 155 -2.34 19.12 -6.86
C ALA A 155 -3.50 19.78 -6.11
N LYS A 156 -3.67 19.44 -4.83
CA LYS A 156 -4.67 20.06 -3.95
C LYS A 156 -4.35 21.54 -3.71
N ASP A 157 -3.11 21.87 -3.36
CA ASP A 157 -2.69 23.24 -3.05
C ASP A 157 -2.78 24.17 -4.26
N ALA A 158 -2.60 23.64 -5.47
CA ALA A 158 -2.78 24.39 -6.72
C ALA A 158 -4.26 24.58 -7.13
N ALA A 159 -5.19 23.83 -6.52
CA ALA A 159 -6.62 23.88 -6.80
C ALA A 159 -7.42 24.67 -5.75
N SER A 160 -6.79 25.03 -4.63
CA SER A 160 -7.30 25.90 -3.56
C SER A 160 -6.92 27.36 -3.77
#